data_AF-A0A1Q3HP66-F1
#
_entry.id   AF-A0A1Q3HP66-F1
#
_cell.length_a   1.000
_cell.length_b   1.000
_cell.length_c   1.000
_cell.angle_alpha   90.00
_cell.angle_beta   90.00
_cell.angle_gamma   90.00
#
_symmetry.space_group_name_H-M   'P 1'
#
loop_
_entity.id
_entity.type
_entity.pdbx_description
1 polymer ?
#
loop_
_entity_poly.entity_id
_entity_poly.type
_entity_poly.pdbx_seq_one_letter_code
_entity_poly.pdbx_strand_id
1 'polypeptide(L)'
;MSMSVAPVKEEEAMEMKEQAEKFRRQVLERGEVGPRTRYTQEQRQEAVAYMRARQQQGASREEAAKELGVSSWTLSRWGSAARRATHEEPARAALVPVEVKDARPEARRGGLVAHGPGGVRVEGLCVEDAVRLLRGLL
;
A
#
# COMPACT_ATOMS: atom_id res chain seq x y z
N MET A 1 -21.13 -6.87 36.33
CA MET A 1 -20.09 -7.73 35.73
C MET A 1 -20.08 -7.45 34.23
N SER A 2 -19.21 -6.56 33.77
CA SER A 2 -19.10 -6.20 32.35
C SER A 2 -17.98 -7.04 31.73
N MET A 3 -18.32 -7.98 30.85
CA MET A 3 -17.34 -8.67 30.02
C MET A 3 -17.01 -7.78 28.81
N SER A 4 -15.75 -7.33 28.77
CA SER A 4 -15.16 -6.59 27.67
C SER A 4 -14.94 -7.51 26.47
N VAL A 5 -15.65 -7.25 25.36
CA VAL A 5 -15.59 -8.04 24.09
C VAL A 5 -14.52 -7.48 23.14
N ALA A 6 -13.45 -6.88 23.66
CA ALA A 6 -12.38 -6.28 22.86
C ALA A 6 -11.13 -7.14 22.52
N PRO A 7 -10.83 -8.32 23.12
CA PRO A 7 -9.48 -8.90 22.98
C PRO A 7 -9.21 -9.57 21.62
N VAL A 8 -10.23 -10.08 20.93
CA VAL A 8 -10.04 -10.93 19.72
C VAL A 8 -9.42 -10.16 18.54
N LYS A 9 -9.84 -8.90 18.33
CA LYS A 9 -9.31 -8.09 17.21
C LYS A 9 -7.87 -7.63 17.43
N GLU A 10 -7.47 -7.46 18.69
CA GLU A 10 -6.11 -7.06 19.05
C GLU A 10 -5.13 -8.24 18.97
N GLU A 11 -5.54 -9.43 19.41
CA GLU A 11 -4.75 -10.65 19.28
C GLU A 11 -4.49 -11.01 17.81
N GLU A 12 -5.54 -11.03 16.97
CA GLU A 12 -5.40 -11.29 15.53
C GLU A 12 -4.49 -10.26 14.83
N ALA A 13 -4.57 -8.99 15.23
CA ALA A 13 -3.73 -7.94 14.69
C ALA A 13 -2.26 -8.07 15.14
N MET A 14 -2.01 -8.57 16.36
CA MET A 14 -0.68 -8.83 16.89
C MET A 14 -0.04 -10.03 16.20
N GLU A 15 -0.77 -11.15 16.05
CA GLU A 15 -0.29 -12.33 15.32
C GLU A 15 0.04 -12.01 13.86
N MET A 16 -0.76 -11.18 13.20
CA MET A 16 -0.48 -10.75 11.81
C MET A 16 0.72 -9.81 11.70
N LYS A 17 0.97 -8.95 12.70
CA LYS A 17 2.19 -8.13 12.73
C LYS A 17 3.41 -9.01 12.89
N GLU A 18 3.34 -10.03 13.75
CA GLU A 18 4.43 -10.98 13.96
C GLU A 18 4.72 -11.79 12.70
N GLN A 19 3.69 -12.24 11.98
CA GLN A 19 3.84 -12.87 10.67
C GLN A 19 4.54 -11.95 9.65
N ALA A 20 4.15 -10.68 9.58
CA ALA A 20 4.78 -9.71 8.67
C ALA A 20 6.25 -9.42 9.05
N GLU A 21 6.57 -9.37 10.34
CA GLU A 21 7.94 -9.25 10.83
C GLU A 21 8.80 -10.46 10.52
N LYS A 22 8.24 -11.66 10.71
CA LYS A 22 8.91 -12.92 10.36
C LYS A 22 9.21 -12.99 8.87
N PHE A 23 8.25 -12.61 8.03
CA PHE A 23 8.45 -12.54 6.58
C PHE A 23 9.58 -11.57 6.21
N ARG A 24 9.55 -10.35 6.78
CA ARG A 24 10.62 -9.35 6.59
C ARG A 24 11.98 -9.89 7.01
N ARG A 25 12.06 -10.56 8.16
CA ARG A 25 13.30 -11.15 8.68
C ARG A 25 13.83 -12.25 7.76
N GLN A 26 12.98 -13.15 7.28
CA GLN A 26 13.36 -14.20 6.32
C GLN A 26 13.88 -13.65 4.99
N VAL A 27 13.34 -12.53 4.53
CA VAL A 27 13.81 -11.85 3.32
C VAL A 27 15.19 -11.21 3.57
N LEU A 28 15.41 -10.61 4.73
CA LEU A 28 16.66 -9.93 5.10
C LEU A 28 17.81 -10.89 5.45
N GLU A 29 17.55 -11.97 6.20
CA GLU A 29 18.55 -12.97 6.62
C GLU A 29 19.21 -13.67 5.41
N ARG A 30 18.57 -13.66 4.25
CA ARG A 30 19.09 -14.27 3.02
C ARG A 30 20.20 -13.49 2.31
N GLY A 31 20.58 -12.30 2.81
CA GLY A 31 21.71 -11.52 2.28
C GLY A 31 21.38 -10.68 1.04
N GLU A 32 22.43 -10.09 0.44
CA GLU A 32 22.37 -8.95 -0.49
C GLU A 32 21.24 -9.00 -1.52
N VAL A 33 20.45 -7.92 -1.51
CA VAL A 33 19.36 -7.60 -2.43
C VAL A 33 19.93 -7.28 -3.81
N GLY A 34 20.54 -8.27 -4.44
CA GLY A 34 20.93 -8.22 -5.84
C GLY A 34 19.72 -8.44 -6.76
N PRO A 35 19.73 -7.93 -8.00
CA PRO A 35 18.60 -8.02 -8.94
C PRO A 35 18.14 -9.45 -9.30
N ARG A 36 18.80 -10.49 -8.80
CA ARG A 36 18.56 -11.91 -9.11
C ARG A 36 18.21 -12.79 -7.91
N THR A 37 18.23 -12.31 -6.67
CA THR A 37 17.80 -13.10 -5.51
C THR A 37 16.27 -13.14 -5.47
N ARG A 38 15.70 -14.11 -6.17
CA ARG A 38 14.25 -14.26 -6.33
C ARG A 38 13.63 -14.73 -5.01
N TYR A 39 12.56 -14.06 -4.59
CA TYR A 39 11.61 -14.61 -3.61
C TYR A 39 11.29 -16.06 -3.96
N THR A 40 11.38 -16.96 -2.98
CA THR A 40 11.04 -18.37 -3.15
C THR A 40 9.55 -18.52 -3.48
N GLN A 41 9.16 -19.67 -4.02
CA GLN A 41 7.74 -19.92 -4.28
C GLN A 41 6.91 -19.90 -2.99
N GLU A 42 7.46 -20.43 -1.89
CA GLU A 42 6.84 -20.40 -0.57
C GLU A 42 6.61 -18.97 -0.07
N GLN A 43 7.62 -18.10 -0.14
CA GLN A 43 7.48 -16.69 0.24
C GLN A 43 6.41 -15.97 -0.57
N ARG A 44 6.29 -16.28 -1.85
CA ARG A 44 5.23 -15.70 -2.70
C ARG A 44 3.86 -16.19 -2.27
N GLN A 45 3.73 -17.48 -1.93
CA GLN A 45 2.48 -18.06 -1.46
C GLN A 45 2.06 -17.47 -0.11
N GLU A 46 3.00 -17.35 0.83
CA GLU A 46 2.80 -16.73 2.14
C GLU A 46 2.37 -15.26 2.01
N ALA A 47 3.07 -14.47 1.17
CA ALA A 47 2.70 -13.08 0.91
C ALA A 47 1.31 -12.94 0.28
N VAL A 48 0.93 -13.86 -0.63
CA VAL A 48 -0.41 -13.86 -1.25
C VAL A 48 -1.48 -14.26 -0.24
N ALA A 49 -1.21 -15.23 0.63
CA ALA A 49 -2.14 -15.64 1.69
C ALA A 49 -2.37 -14.50 2.69
N TYR A 50 -1.30 -13.84 3.13
CA TYR A 50 -1.37 -12.66 3.99
C TYR A 50 -2.20 -11.53 3.35
N MET A 51 -1.95 -11.22 2.08
CA MET A 51 -2.73 -10.22 1.34
C MET A 51 -4.22 -10.56 1.29
N ARG A 52 -4.58 -11.83 1.05
CA ARG A 52 -5.99 -12.27 1.02
C ARG A 52 -6.64 -12.11 2.40
N ALA A 53 -5.95 -12.49 3.47
CA ALA A 53 -6.44 -12.30 4.84
C ALA A 53 -6.64 -10.81 5.19
N ARG A 54 -5.68 -9.94 4.84
CA ARG A 54 -5.81 -8.50 5.05
C ARG A 54 -6.95 -7.87 4.24
N GLN A 55 -7.20 -8.34 3.02
CA GLN A 55 -8.36 -7.89 2.23
C GLN A 55 -9.70 -8.28 2.86
N GLN A 56 -9.80 -9.46 3.48
CA GLN A 56 -11.00 -9.86 4.23
C GLN A 56 -11.27 -8.97 5.45
N GLN A 57 -10.22 -8.38 6.03
CA GLN A 57 -10.31 -7.39 7.11
C GLN A 57 -10.55 -5.96 6.59
N GLY A 58 -10.75 -5.76 5.29
CA GLY A 58 -10.98 -4.45 4.67
C GLY A 58 -9.72 -3.63 4.41
N ALA A 59 -8.52 -4.19 4.60
CA ALA A 59 -7.29 -3.51 4.26
C ALA A 59 -7.04 -3.52 2.75
N SER A 60 -6.48 -2.41 2.26
CA SER A 60 -6.06 -2.27 0.88
C SER A 60 -4.83 -3.13 0.59
N ARG A 61 -4.61 -3.43 -0.70
CA ARG A 61 -3.39 -4.11 -1.16
C ARG A 61 -2.13 -3.31 -0.83
N GLU A 62 -2.22 -1.99 -0.85
CA GLU A 62 -1.08 -1.11 -0.57
C GLU A 62 -0.67 -1.19 0.90
N GLU A 63 -1.63 -1.22 1.83
CA GLU A 63 -1.37 -1.43 3.26
C GLU A 63 -0.72 -2.80 3.50
N ALA A 64 -1.28 -3.87 2.93
CA ALA A 64 -0.70 -5.20 3.05
C ALA A 64 0.73 -5.29 2.48
N ALA A 65 1.00 -4.62 1.36
CA ALA A 65 2.32 -4.56 0.75
C ALA A 65 3.33 -3.82 1.64
N LYS A 66 2.91 -2.69 2.23
CA LYS A 66 3.70 -1.91 3.17
C LYS A 66 4.06 -2.71 4.43
N GLU A 67 3.11 -3.45 4.97
CA GLU A 67 3.30 -4.34 6.14
C GLU A 67 4.34 -5.44 5.86
N LEU A 68 4.24 -6.06 4.68
CA LEU A 68 5.18 -7.09 4.22
C LEU A 68 6.54 -6.55 3.78
N GLY A 69 6.70 -5.23 3.63
CA GLY A 69 7.93 -4.62 3.12
C GLY A 69 8.19 -4.90 1.63
N VAL A 70 7.15 -5.18 0.84
CA VAL A 70 7.24 -5.44 -0.60
C VAL A 70 6.51 -4.37 -1.40
N SER A 71 6.87 -4.20 -2.68
CA SER A 71 6.11 -3.28 -3.54
C SER A 71 4.70 -3.82 -3.83
N SER A 72 3.70 -2.92 -3.86
CA SER A 72 2.31 -3.27 -4.20
C SER A 72 2.21 -3.91 -5.59
N TRP A 73 3.05 -3.48 -6.55
CA TRP A 73 3.16 -4.09 -7.88
C TRP A 73 3.62 -5.56 -7.81
N THR A 74 4.66 -5.85 -7.02
CA THR A 74 5.19 -7.20 -6.82
C THR A 74 4.11 -8.11 -6.23
N LEU A 75 3.41 -7.64 -5.20
CA LEU A 75 2.35 -8.39 -4.54
C LEU A 75 1.16 -8.66 -5.48
N SER A 76 0.77 -7.65 -6.27
CA SER A 76 -0.26 -7.79 -7.31
C SER A 76 0.11 -8.84 -8.37
N ARG A 77 1.38 -8.85 -8.79
CA ARG A 77 1.89 -9.81 -9.77
C ARG A 77 1.83 -11.24 -9.25
N TRP A 78 2.21 -11.47 -7.98
CA TRP A 78 2.12 -12.79 -7.35
C TRP A 78 0.67 -13.24 -7.16
N GLY A 79 -0.22 -12.35 -6.70
CA GLY A 79 -1.65 -12.68 -6.57
C GLY A 79 -2.28 -13.06 -7.91
N SER A 80 -1.91 -12.36 -8.98
CA SER A 80 -2.37 -12.68 -10.34
C SER A 80 -1.81 -14.00 -10.87
N ALA A 81 -0.55 -14.32 -10.55
CA ALA A 81 0.05 -15.60 -10.90
C ALA A 81 -0.58 -16.76 -10.13
N ALA A 82 -0.87 -16.58 -8.85
CA ALA A 82 -1.54 -17.57 -8.01
C ALA A 82 -2.94 -17.93 -8.55
N ARG A 83 -3.76 -16.94 -8.91
CA ARG A 83 -5.09 -17.16 -9.52
C ARG A 83 -5.03 -17.97 -10.81
N ARG A 84 -4.04 -17.69 -11.67
CA ARG A 84 -3.86 -18.45 -12.91
C ARG A 84 -3.44 -19.90 -12.65
N ALA A 85 -2.58 -20.12 -11.66
CA ALA A 85 -2.09 -21.45 -11.31
C ALA A 85 -3.19 -22.35 -10.72
N THR A 86 -4.13 -21.78 -9.98
CA THR A 86 -5.25 -22.52 -9.38
C THR A 86 -6.41 -22.77 -10.33
N HIS A 87 -6.37 -22.26 -11.57
CA HIS A 87 -7.55 -22.19 -12.45
C HIS A 87 -8.80 -21.68 -11.70
N GLU A 88 -8.59 -20.77 -10.73
CA GLU A 88 -9.69 -19.96 -10.20
C GLU A 88 -10.14 -19.10 -11.38
N GLU A 89 -11.13 -19.59 -12.14
CA GLU A 89 -11.95 -18.69 -12.94
C GLU A 89 -12.38 -17.58 -11.98
N PRO A 90 -12.32 -16.31 -12.41
CA PRO A 90 -13.03 -15.30 -11.65
C PRO A 90 -14.44 -15.85 -11.56
N ALA A 91 -14.87 -16.24 -10.34
CA ALA A 91 -16.26 -16.51 -10.09
C ALA A 91 -16.97 -15.38 -10.81
N ARG A 92 -17.83 -15.68 -11.78
CA ARG A 92 -18.59 -14.68 -12.53
C ARG A 92 -19.44 -13.98 -11.48
N ALA A 93 -18.81 -13.07 -10.76
CA ALA A 93 -19.25 -12.64 -9.47
C ALA A 93 -20.39 -11.73 -9.81
N ALA A 94 -21.56 -12.08 -9.29
CA ALA A 94 -22.64 -11.11 -9.15
C ALA A 94 -21.99 -9.81 -8.67
N LEU A 95 -22.23 -8.72 -9.39
CA LEU A 95 -21.68 -7.42 -9.03
C LEU A 95 -22.04 -7.16 -7.58
N VAL A 96 -21.02 -7.05 -6.73
CA VAL A 96 -21.23 -6.73 -5.32
C VAL A 96 -21.26 -5.22 -5.16
N PRO A 97 -22.20 -4.66 -4.39
CA PRO A 97 -22.16 -3.24 -4.06
C PRO A 97 -20.87 -2.94 -3.30
N VAL A 98 -20.12 -1.95 -3.77
CA VAL A 98 -18.90 -1.47 -3.13
C VAL A 98 -19.08 -0.03 -2.70
N GLU A 99 -18.62 0.28 -1.50
CA GLU A 99 -18.54 1.66 -1.04
C GLU A 99 -17.27 2.29 -1.63
N VAL A 100 -17.46 3.30 -2.48
CA VAL A 100 -16.36 4.07 -3.05
C VAL A 100 -15.96 5.10 -2.02
N LYS A 101 -14.79 4.93 -1.40
CA LYS A 101 -14.19 5.99 -0.58
C LYS A 101 -13.94 7.20 -1.48
N ASP A 102 -14.29 8.38 -0.98
CA ASP A 102 -13.99 9.63 -1.68
C ASP A 102 -12.53 9.65 -2.13
N ALA A 103 -12.32 10.13 -3.35
CA ALA A 103 -10.97 10.30 -3.87
C ALA A 103 -10.15 11.03 -2.80
N ARG A 104 -9.01 10.46 -2.43
CA ARG A 104 -8.05 11.12 -1.54
C ARG A 104 -7.94 12.55 -2.05
N PRO A 105 -8.26 13.58 -1.23
CA PRO A 105 -8.23 14.95 -1.68
C PRO A 105 -6.87 15.11 -2.35
N GLU A 106 -6.89 15.52 -3.62
CA GLU A 106 -5.68 15.67 -4.41
C GLU A 106 -4.76 16.55 -3.59
N ALA A 107 -3.83 15.94 -2.87
CA ALA A 107 -2.94 16.64 -1.99
C ALA A 107 -2.23 17.60 -2.92
N ARG A 108 -2.52 18.90 -2.78
CA ARG A 108 -2.20 19.98 -3.72
C ARG A 108 -0.92 19.61 -4.46
N ARG A 109 -1.06 19.02 -5.66
CA ARG A 109 0.11 18.45 -6.35
C ARG A 109 0.87 19.62 -6.92
N GLY A 110 1.72 20.20 -6.09
CA GLY A 110 2.56 21.30 -6.46
C GLY A 110 3.72 20.81 -7.32
N GLY A 111 3.76 21.27 -8.56
CA GLY A 111 4.88 21.05 -9.49
C GLY A 111 5.44 22.35 -10.05
N LEU A 112 4.85 23.49 -9.68
CA LEU A 112 5.26 24.80 -10.17
C LEU A 112 6.41 25.34 -9.32
N VAL A 113 7.31 26.05 -10.01
CA VAL A 113 8.43 26.77 -9.42
C VAL A 113 8.32 28.24 -9.83
N ALA A 114 8.35 29.15 -8.86
CA ALA A 114 8.37 30.58 -9.09
C ALA A 114 9.77 31.14 -8.83
N HIS A 115 10.25 31.99 -9.73
CA HIS A 115 11.53 32.70 -9.60
C HIS A 115 11.26 34.20 -9.41
N GLY A 116 11.86 34.78 -8.38
CA GLY A 116 11.75 36.19 -8.04
C GLY A 116 13.08 36.94 -8.14
N PRO A 117 13.05 38.29 -8.01
CA PRO A 117 14.25 39.10 -7.94
C PRO A 117 15.19 38.65 -6.80
N GLY A 118 16.49 38.89 -6.94
CA GLY A 118 17.47 38.56 -5.90
C GLY A 118 17.74 37.05 -5.73
N GLY A 119 17.35 36.22 -6.69
CA GLY A 119 17.62 34.77 -6.67
C GLY A 119 16.62 33.95 -5.85
N VAL A 120 15.46 34.54 -5.50
CA VAL A 120 14.41 33.83 -4.76
C VAL A 120 13.79 32.74 -5.65
N ARG A 121 13.67 31.53 -5.12
CA ARG A 121 13.05 30.37 -5.77
C ARG A 121 12.07 29.72 -4.82
N VAL A 122 10.81 29.57 -5.25
CA VAL A 122 9.74 28.92 -4.48
C VAL A 122 9.28 27.70 -5.24
N GLU A 123 9.32 26.53 -4.61
CA GLU A 123 9.04 25.23 -5.23
C GLU A 123 7.77 24.59 -4.67
N GLY A 124 7.20 23.64 -5.41
CA GLY A 124 6.04 22.87 -4.95
C GLY A 124 4.76 23.70 -4.90
N LEU A 125 4.66 24.76 -5.70
CA LEU A 125 3.45 25.56 -5.81
C LEU A 125 2.39 24.81 -6.62
N CYS A 126 1.14 24.85 -6.16
CA CYS A 126 -0.01 24.54 -7.01
C CYS A 126 -0.48 25.81 -7.75
N VAL A 127 -1.40 25.66 -8.69
CA VAL A 127 -1.89 26.77 -9.52
C VAL A 127 -2.52 27.86 -8.66
N GLU A 128 -3.28 27.47 -7.64
CA GLU A 128 -3.93 28.39 -6.70
C GLU A 128 -2.92 29.20 -5.90
N ASP A 129 -1.82 28.58 -5.48
CA ASP A 129 -0.74 29.26 -4.76
C ASP A 129 0.01 30.24 -5.67
N ALA A 130 0.22 29.89 -6.94
CA ALA A 130 0.81 30.80 -7.93
C ALA A 130 -0.09 32.02 -8.20
N VAL A 131 -1.40 31.83 -8.30
CA VAL A 131 -2.37 32.94 -8.45
C VAL A 131 -2.35 33.86 -7.22
N ARG A 132 -2.30 33.30 -6.01
CA ARG A 132 -2.19 34.08 -4.77
C ARG A 132 -0.89 34.88 -4.71
N LEU A 133 0.23 34.26 -5.09
CA LEU A 133 1.53 34.91 -5.16
C LEU A 133 1.49 36.11 -6.12
N LEU A 134 0.98 35.91 -7.33
CA LEU A 134 0.87 36.99 -8.33
C LEU A 134 -0.04 38.13 -7.86
N ARG A 135 -1.18 37.81 -7.23
CA ARG A 135 -2.09 38.83 -6.67
C ARG A 135 -1.49 39.62 -5.51
N GLY A 136 -0.58 39.04 -4.75
CA GLY A 136 0.11 39.75 -3.66
C GLY A 136 1.27 40.65 -4.14
N LEU A 137 1.68 40.51 -5.40
CA LEU A 137 2.79 41.26 -6.00
C LEU A 137 2.33 42.34 -6.98
N LEU A 138 1.08 42.25 -7.46
CA LEU A 138 0.38 43.30 -8.22
C LEU A 138 -0.26 44.31 -7.26
#